data_AF-A0A359N0J1-F1
#
_entry.id   AF-A0A359N0J1-F1
#
_cell.length_a   1.000
_cell.length_b   1.000
_cell.length_c   1.000
_cell.angle_alpha   90.00
_cell.angle_beta   90.00
_cell.angle_gamma   90.00
#
_symmetry.space_group_name_H-M   'P 1'
#
loop_
_entity.id
_entity.type
_entity.pdbx_description
1 polymer ?
#
loop_
_entity_poly.entity_id
_entity_poly.type
_entity_poly.pdbx_seq_one_letter_code
_entity_poly.pdbx_strand_id
1 'polypeptide(L)' 'MIKQVDFIDFIETKNELEALVLETNYIKNNKPKYNILMKDDKNLTYIKITDSEIPEVYKTRIRSNN' A
#
# COMPACT_ATOMS: atom_id res chain seq x y z
N MET A 1 4.86 -23.35 -7.02
CA MET A 1 4.93 -21.88 -6.89
C MET A 1 6.12 -21.34 -7.67
N ILE A 2 7.37 -21.55 -7.23
CA ILE A 2 8.56 -21.04 -7.95
C ILE A 2 8.74 -21.66 -9.35
N LYS A 3 8.46 -22.96 -9.51
CA LYS A 3 8.52 -23.64 -10.82
C LYS A 3 7.53 -23.10 -11.89
N GLN A 4 6.61 -22.22 -11.52
CA GLN A 4 5.64 -21.60 -12.45
C GLN A 4 6.04 -20.17 -12.82
N VAL A 5 7.15 -19.66 -12.29
CA VAL A 5 7.65 -18.33 -12.61
C VAL A 5 8.47 -18.45 -13.88
N ASP A 6 8.01 -17.78 -14.93
CA ASP A 6 8.69 -17.73 -16.24
C ASP A 6 9.65 -16.52 -16.32
N PHE A 7 9.31 -15.42 -15.63
CA PHE A 7 10.06 -14.18 -15.63
C PHE A 7 9.97 -13.45 -14.29
N ILE A 8 11.00 -12.69 -13.94
CA ILE A 8 11.11 -11.89 -12.73
C ILE A 8 11.54 -10.48 -13.13
N ASP A 9 10.90 -9.46 -12.54
CA ASP A 9 11.19 -8.05 -12.76
C ASP A 9 11.20 -7.28 -11.44
N PHE A 10 11.86 -6.12 -11.43
CA PHE A 10 11.96 -5.23 -10.27
C PHE A 10 11.84 -3.77 -10.71
N ILE A 11 11.16 -2.97 -9.88
CA ILE A 11 11.02 -1.52 -10.09
C ILE A 11 11.69 -0.81 -8.93
N GLU A 12 12.70 0.02 -9.23
CA GLU A 12 13.38 0.84 -8.23
C GLU A 12 12.52 2.03 -7.83
N THR A 13 12.36 2.27 -6.52
CA THR A 13 11.62 3.42 -5.97
C THR A 13 12.56 4.29 -5.13
N LYS A 14 12.20 5.57 -4.93
CA LYS A 14 13.09 6.52 -4.26
C LYS A 14 13.14 6.29 -2.74
N ASN A 15 12.14 5.64 -2.18
CA ASN A 15 12.04 5.32 -0.76
C ASN A 15 11.08 4.14 -0.53
N GLU A 16 11.06 3.66 0.71
CA GLU A 16 10.24 2.53 1.16
C GLU A 16 8.73 2.83 1.09
N LEU A 17 8.31 4.08 1.34
CA LEU A 17 6.90 4.46 1.29
C LEU A 17 6.35 4.38 -0.14
N GLU A 18 7.10 4.89 -1.10
CA GLU A 18 6.79 4.76 -2.53
C GLU A 18 6.75 3.29 -2.95
N ALA A 19 7.70 2.46 -2.48
CA ALA A 19 7.70 1.02 -2.74
C ALA A 19 6.41 0.35 -2.26
N LEU A 20 6.00 0.66 -1.02
CA LEU A 20 4.79 0.11 -0.40
C LEU A 20 3.52 0.55 -1.11
N VAL A 21 3.44 1.82 -1.51
CA VAL A 21 2.31 2.35 -2.28
C VAL A 21 2.25 1.70 -3.66
N LEU A 22 3.40 1.55 -4.33
CA LEU A 22 3.50 0.91 -5.64
C LEU A 22 3.06 -0.55 -5.56
N GLU A 23 3.59 -1.32 -4.61
CA GLU A 23 3.22 -2.71 -4.35
C GLU A 23 1.71 -2.84 -4.15
N THR A 24 1.13 -2.01 -3.27
CA THR A 24 -0.31 -2.01 -2.98
C THR A 24 -1.13 -1.76 -4.24
N ASN A 25 -0.72 -0.81 -5.09
CA ASN A 25 -1.41 -0.50 -6.34
C ASN A 25 -1.32 -1.67 -7.34
N TYR A 26 -0.16 -2.29 -7.49
CA TYR A 26 0.03 -3.43 -8.39
C TYR A 26 -0.78 -4.65 -7.95
N ILE A 27 -0.84 -4.94 -6.64
CA ILE A 27 -1.64 -6.05 -6.14
C ILE A 27 -3.13 -5.78 -6.34
N LYS A 28 -3.60 -4.55 -6.09
CA LYS A 28 -5.01 -4.19 -6.32
C LYS A 28 -5.43 -4.27 -7.78
N ASN A 29 -4.57 -3.82 -8.71
CA ASN A 29 -4.86 -3.82 -10.14
C ASN A 29 -4.79 -5.23 -10.74
N ASN A 30 -3.76 -6.00 -10.40
CA ASN A 30 -3.50 -7.30 -11.04
C ASN A 30 -4.13 -8.48 -10.30
N LYS A 31 -4.52 -8.30 -9.03
CA LYS A 31 -5.09 -9.32 -8.13
C LYS A 31 -4.37 -10.68 -8.27
N PRO A 32 -3.02 -10.72 -8.18
CA PRO A 32 -2.26 -11.91 -8.48
C PRO A 32 -2.65 -13.06 -7.53
N LYS A 33 -2.78 -14.26 -8.10
CA LYS A 33 -3.28 -15.47 -7.43
C LYS A 33 -2.61 -15.76 -6.08
N TYR A 34 -1.33 -15.40 -5.93
CA TYR A 34 -0.50 -15.72 -4.77
C TYR A 34 -0.44 -14.62 -3.70
N ASN A 35 -0.98 -13.41 -3.95
CA ASN A 35 -1.00 -12.35 -2.93
C ASN A 35 -2.26 -12.46 -2.06
N ILE A 36 -2.13 -13.19 -0.96
CA ILE A 36 -3.24 -13.53 -0.05
C ILE A 36 -3.46 -12.43 1.00
N LEU A 37 -2.39 -11.80 1.51
CA LEU A 37 -2.42 -10.84 2.62
C LEU A 37 -3.03 -9.48 2.27
N MET A 38 -2.93 -9.04 1.02
CA MET A 38 -3.49 -7.76 0.53
C MET A 38 -4.82 -7.92 -0.21
N LYS A 39 -5.42 -9.11 -0.14
CA LYS A 39 -6.74 -9.40 -0.71
C LYS A 39 -7.85 -8.76 0.12
N ASP A 40 -7.62 -8.64 1.43
CA ASP A 40 -8.24 -7.60 2.22
C ASP A 40 -7.66 -6.28 1.72
N ASP A 41 -8.38 -5.52 0.90
CA ASP A 41 -8.85 -4.20 1.30
C ASP A 41 -7.94 -3.15 2.02
N LYS A 42 -7.12 -3.56 3.02
CA LYS A 42 -6.49 -2.77 4.12
C LYS A 42 -5.62 -1.63 3.59
N ASN A 43 -6.33 -0.57 3.23
CA ASN A 43 -5.86 0.74 2.81
C ASN A 43 -4.86 1.30 3.82
N LEU A 44 -3.76 1.82 3.29
CA LEU A 44 -2.86 2.71 3.98
C LEU A 44 -3.68 3.84 4.63
N THR A 45 -3.57 3.96 5.95
CA THR A 45 -4.21 5.04 6.73
C THR A 45 -3.28 6.23 6.69
N TYR A 46 -3.77 7.35 6.20
CA TYR A 46 -3.00 8.57 6.09
C TYR A 46 -3.36 9.47 7.28
N ILE A 47 -2.41 10.27 7.76
CA ILE A 47 -2.65 11.22 8.85
C ILE A 47 -2.19 12.59 8.35
N LYS A 48 -3.03 13.60 8.50
CA LYS A 48 -2.71 15.00 8.19
C LYS A 48 -2.47 15.72 9.51
N ILE A 49 -1.35 16.43 9.58
CA ILE A 49 -1.02 17.33 10.68
C ILE A 49 -1.06 18.75 10.12
N THR A 50 -1.74 19.68 10.78
CA THR A 50 -1.79 21.08 10.35
C THR A 50 -0.56 21.84 10.84
N ASP A 51 -0.14 22.83 10.05
CA ASP A 51 0.99 23.71 10.35
C ASP A 51 0.57 24.97 11.15
N SER A 52 -0.40 24.81 12.06
CA SER A 52 -0.95 25.88 12.89
C SER A 52 -0.23 25.98 14.24
N GLU A 53 -0.33 27.15 14.90
CA GLU A 53 0.28 27.40 16.22
C GLU A 53 -0.08 26.32 17.26
N ILE A 54 -1.28 25.75 17.14
CA ILE A 54 -1.64 24.48 17.76
C ILE A 54 -1.90 23.48 16.62
N PRO A 55 -1.01 22.50 16.38
CA PRO A 55 -1.17 21.54 15.29
C PRO A 55 -2.29 20.55 15.60
N GLU A 56 -3.22 20.39 14.66
CA GLU A 56 -4.36 19.50 14.75
C GLU A 56 -4.10 18.23 13.93
N VAL A 57 -4.42 17.08 14.53
CA VAL A 57 -4.19 15.76 13.92
C VAL A 57 -5.51 15.22 13.38
N TYR A 58 -5.55 15.02 12.07
CA TYR A 58 -6.69 14.46 11.36
C TYR A 58 -6.35 13.08 10.80
N LYS A 59 -7.16 12.05 11.11
CA LYS A 59 -7.14 10.81 10.34
C LYS A 59 -7.68 11.09 8.95
N THR A 60 -6.88 10.87 7.92
CA THR A 60 -7.35 10.91 6.53
C THR A 60 -7.39 9.50 5.94
N ARG A 61 -8.57 9.11 5.46
CA ARG A 61 -9.03 7.72 5.18
C ARG A 61 -9.08 6.81 6.42
N ILE A 62 -10.23 6.82 7.09
CA ILE A 62 -10.65 5.69 7.95
C ILE A 62 -10.97 4.53 7.01
N ARG A 63 -10.18 3.48 7.04
CA ARG A 63 -10.67 2.19 6.58
C ARG A 63 -11.25 1.46 7.77
N SER A 64 -12.55 1.61 7.97
CA SER A 64 -13.28 0.73 8.89
C SER A 64 -13.21 -0.67 8.31
N ASN A 65 -12.75 -1.67 9.07
CA ASN A 65 -13.10 -3.09 8.87
C ASN A 65 -12.68 -3.90 10.11
N ASN A 66 -13.68 -4.50 10.76
CA ASN A 66 -13.57 -5.69 11.61
C ASN A 66 -12.80 -6.81 10.91
#